data_AF-A0A833ARG5-F1
#
_entry.id   AF-A0A833ARG5-F1
#
_cell.length_a   1.000
_cell.length_b   1.000
_cell.length_c   1.000
_cell.angle_alpha   90.00
_cell.angle_beta   90.00
_cell.angle_gamma   90.00
#
_symmetry.space_group_name_H-M   'P 1'
#
loop_
_entity.id
_entity.type
_entity.pdbx_description
1 polymer ?
#
loop_
_entity_poly.entity_id
_entity_poly.type
_entity_poly.pdbx_seq_one_letter_code
_entity_poly.pdbx_strand_id
1 'polypeptide(L)'
;MFIFWTCILRINFLLLRSFFFENNSITRSIKVLTNNIGEAAGRIWEHLDVEGNSTVAKLRKELDLDAFSVNAAIGWLAREEKVELTKKGNSVSVALK
;
A
#
# COMPACT_ATOMS: atom_id res chain seq x y z
N MET A 1 32.12 -34.47 -24.98
CA MET A 1 30.89 -33.85 -25.54
C MET A 1 29.84 -33.67 -24.43
N PHE A 2 30.18 -32.93 -23.37
CA PHE A 2 29.35 -32.79 -22.15
C PHE A 2 29.66 -31.46 -21.42
N ILE A 3 29.97 -30.39 -22.17
CA ILE A 3 30.35 -29.09 -21.58
C ILE A 3 29.56 -27.92 -22.18
N PHE A 4 28.70 -28.16 -23.18
CA PHE A 4 27.96 -27.07 -23.85
C PHE A 4 26.56 -26.77 -23.28
N TRP A 5 25.97 -27.67 -22.50
CA TRP A 5 24.60 -27.47 -21.96
C TRP A 5 24.55 -26.68 -20.65
N THR A 6 25.65 -26.63 -19.88
CA THR A 6 25.65 -25.93 -18.58
C THR A 6 25.75 -24.41 -18.69
N CYS A 7 25.92 -23.85 -19.90
CA CYS A 7 26.02 -22.40 -20.11
C CYS A 7 24.68 -21.70 -20.43
N ILE A 8 23.65 -22.42 -20.87
CA ILE A 8 22.36 -21.81 -21.26
C ILE A 8 21.35 -21.78 -20.10
N LEU A 9 21.53 -22.60 -19.06
CA LEU A 9 20.59 -22.72 -17.93
C LEU A 9 20.87 -21.82 -16.72
N ARG A 10 21.92 -20.98 -16.73
CA ARG A 10 22.21 -20.06 -15.62
C ARG A 10 21.78 -18.62 -15.84
N ILE A 11 21.28 -18.28 -17.03
CA ILE A 11 20.77 -16.95 -17.36
C ILE A 11 19.23 -16.91 -17.35
N ASN A 12 18.56 -18.02 -17.64
CA ASN A 12 17.09 -18.04 -17.73
C ASN A 12 16.36 -18.26 -16.40
N PHE A 13 17.00 -18.84 -15.37
CA PHE A 13 16.30 -19.16 -14.11
C PHE A 13 15.91 -17.91 -13.29
N LEU A 14 16.65 -16.80 -13.45
CA LEU A 14 16.34 -15.54 -12.76
C LEU A 14 15.40 -14.63 -13.54
N LEU A 15 15.33 -14.74 -14.88
CA LEU A 15 14.40 -13.97 -15.71
C LEU A 15 13.05 -14.66 -15.94
N LEU A 16 12.99 -16.01 -15.89
CA LEU A 16 11.70 -16.72 -15.85
C LEU A 16 10.98 -16.55 -14.52
N ARG A 17 11.69 -16.32 -13.42
CA ARG A 17 11.06 -16.12 -12.11
C ARG A 17 10.30 -14.81 -12.03
N SER A 18 10.81 -13.73 -12.61
CA SER A 18 10.07 -12.46 -12.71
C SER A 18 8.93 -12.51 -13.73
N PHE A 19 9.11 -13.23 -14.85
CA PHE A 19 8.07 -13.32 -15.89
C PHE A 19 6.91 -14.27 -15.54
N PHE A 20 7.17 -15.37 -14.82
CA PHE A 20 6.13 -16.32 -14.40
C PHE A 20 5.32 -15.83 -13.19
N PHE A 21 5.88 -14.95 -12.35
CA PHE A 21 5.18 -14.45 -11.15
C PHE A 21 4.20 -13.31 -11.44
N GLU A 22 4.38 -12.59 -12.54
CA GLU A 22 3.56 -11.43 -12.93
C GLU A 22 2.23 -11.83 -13.61
N ASN A 23 2.08 -13.10 -14.04
CA ASN A 23 0.92 -13.59 -14.80
C ASN A 23 -0.01 -14.53 -14.01
N ASN A 24 0.09 -14.58 -12.69
CA ASN A 24 -0.87 -15.32 -11.84
C ASN A 24 -2.09 -14.43 -11.52
N SER A 25 -3.30 -14.98 -11.70
CA SER A 25 -4.59 -14.34 -11.38
C SER A 25 -4.66 -13.77 -9.96
N ILE A 26 -3.95 -14.37 -8.99
CA ILE A 26 -3.88 -13.92 -7.60
C ILE A 26 -3.10 -12.59 -7.51
N THR A 27 -1.99 -12.46 -8.22
CA THR A 27 -1.13 -11.27 -8.20
C THR A 27 -1.86 -10.05 -8.76
N ARG A 28 -2.71 -10.23 -9.79
CA ARG A 28 -3.56 -9.14 -10.32
C ARG A 28 -4.53 -8.61 -9.28
N SER A 29 -5.26 -9.49 -8.59
CA SER A 29 -6.24 -9.10 -7.58
C SER A 29 -5.58 -8.37 -6.41
N ILE A 30 -4.41 -8.83 -5.98
CA ILE A 30 -3.65 -8.16 -4.92
C ILE A 30 -3.15 -6.78 -5.39
N LYS A 31 -2.66 -6.66 -6.64
CA LYS A 31 -2.24 -5.36 -7.21
C LYS A 31 -3.39 -4.35 -7.26
N VAL A 32 -4.59 -4.77 -7.67
CA VAL A 32 -5.78 -3.89 -7.70
C VAL A 32 -6.13 -3.40 -6.29
N LEU A 33 -6.12 -4.30 -5.30
CA LEU A 33 -6.39 -3.92 -3.91
C LEU A 33 -5.34 -2.93 -3.37
N THR A 34 -4.05 -3.18 -3.62
CA THR A 34 -2.99 -2.27 -3.17
C THR A 34 -3.07 -0.90 -3.84
N ASN A 35 -3.45 -0.84 -5.12
CA ASN A 35 -3.66 0.44 -5.80
C ASN A 35 -4.80 1.24 -5.17
N ASN A 36 -5.93 0.59 -4.86
CA ASN A 36 -7.06 1.25 -4.20
C ASN A 36 -6.67 1.80 -2.81
N ILE A 37 -5.83 1.07 -2.06
CA ILE A 37 -5.30 1.54 -0.76
C ILE A 37 -4.36 2.74 -0.97
N GLY A 38 -3.51 2.71 -1.99
CA GLY A 38 -2.64 3.83 -2.35
C GLY A 38 -3.42 5.09 -2.75
N GLU A 39 -4.49 4.95 -3.54
CA GLU A 39 -5.38 6.05 -3.90
C GLU A 39 -6.12 6.62 -2.68
N ALA A 40 -6.58 5.75 -1.77
CA ALA A 40 -7.19 6.18 -0.50
C ALA A 40 -6.17 6.91 0.39
N ALA A 41 -4.92 6.44 0.44
CA ALA A 41 -3.84 7.09 1.17
C ALA A 41 -3.52 8.48 0.63
N GLY A 42 -3.49 8.65 -0.70
CA GLY A 42 -3.34 9.96 -1.34
C GLY A 42 -4.46 10.94 -0.93
N ARG A 43 -5.72 10.50 -1.00
CA ARG A 43 -6.86 11.33 -0.60
C ARG A 43 -6.83 11.72 0.88
N ILE A 44 -6.45 10.79 1.77
CA ILE A 44 -6.29 11.09 3.20
C ILE A 44 -5.15 12.10 3.41
N TRP A 45 -4.04 11.93 2.70
CA TRP A 45 -2.90 12.83 2.80
C TRP A 45 -3.25 14.26 2.35
N GLU A 46 -3.92 14.42 1.20
CA GLU A 46 -4.39 15.73 0.72
C GLU A 46 -5.37 16.38 1.72
N HIS A 47 -6.26 15.59 2.32
CA HIS A 47 -7.18 16.11 3.32
C HIS A 47 -6.46 16.56 4.60
N LEU A 48 -5.47 15.79 5.06
CA LEU A 48 -4.65 16.14 6.22
C LEU A 48 -3.70 17.31 5.94
N ASP A 49 -3.27 17.53 4.69
CA ASP A 49 -2.46 18.69 4.30
C ASP A 49 -3.26 19.99 4.40
N VAL A 50 -4.56 19.94 4.11
CA VAL A 50 -5.46 21.10 4.24
C VAL A 50 -5.92 21.34 5.68
N GLU A 51 -6.30 20.29 6.42
CA GLU A 51 -6.83 20.44 7.80
C GLU A 51 -5.76 20.42 8.90
N GLY A 52 -4.57 19.87 8.63
CA GLY A 52 -3.47 19.67 9.57
C GLY A 52 -3.64 18.48 10.52
N ASN A 53 -4.82 18.30 11.12
CA ASN A 53 -5.14 17.10 11.91
C ASN A 53 -6.61 16.70 11.77
N SER A 54 -6.86 15.40 11.64
CA SER A 54 -8.21 14.86 11.56
C SER A 54 -8.32 13.54 12.33
N THR A 55 -9.51 13.25 12.86
CA THR A 55 -9.77 11.96 13.52
C THR A 55 -10.12 10.89 12.49
N VAL A 56 -9.80 9.63 12.78
CA VAL A 56 -10.16 8.50 11.90
C VAL A 56 -11.66 8.45 11.61
N ALA A 57 -12.50 8.80 12.59
CA ALA A 57 -13.95 8.87 12.43
C ALA A 57 -14.40 10.00 11.49
N LYS A 58 -13.68 11.14 11.50
CA LYS A 58 -13.94 12.27 10.60
C LYS A 58 -13.51 11.94 9.17
N LEU A 59 -12.29 11.41 8.99
CA LEU A 59 -11.78 10.94 7.71
C LEU A 59 -12.73 9.93 7.05
N ARG A 60 -13.30 9.01 7.83
CA ARG A 60 -14.27 8.03 7.34
C ARG A 60 -15.54 8.68 6.79
N LYS A 61 -16.04 9.72 7.46
CA LYS A 61 -17.27 10.43 7.05
C LYS A 61 -17.05 11.35 5.86
N GLU A 62 -15.91 12.03 5.81
CA GLU A 62 -15.66 13.06 4.79
C GLU A 62 -15.16 12.48 3.47
N LEU A 63 -14.43 11.37 3.53
CA LEU A 63 -13.91 10.70 2.32
C LEU A 63 -14.83 9.57 1.83
N ASP A 64 -15.92 9.29 2.54
CA ASP A 64 -16.87 8.19 2.29
C ASP A 64 -16.17 6.84 2.07
N LEU A 65 -15.18 6.55 2.93
CA LEU A 65 -14.36 5.35 2.86
C LEU A 65 -14.79 4.31 3.90
N ASP A 66 -14.63 3.04 3.57
CA ASP A 66 -14.79 1.97 4.56
C ASP A 66 -13.71 2.01 5.64
N ALA A 67 -14.02 1.51 6.83
CA ALA A 67 -13.10 1.46 7.96
C ALA A 67 -11.82 0.66 7.62
N PHE A 68 -11.93 -0.42 6.85
CA PHE A 68 -10.76 -1.18 6.38
C PHE A 68 -9.87 -0.32 5.50
N SER A 69 -10.44 0.34 4.48
CA SER A 69 -9.70 1.19 3.54
C SER A 69 -8.99 2.35 4.25
N VAL A 70 -9.67 3.02 5.19
CA VAL A 70 -9.07 4.11 5.97
C VAL A 70 -7.90 3.60 6.82
N ASN A 71 -8.09 2.50 7.56
CA ASN A 71 -7.04 1.95 8.41
C ASN A 71 -5.84 1.43 7.60
N ALA A 72 -6.10 0.78 6.46
CA ALA A 72 -5.07 0.31 5.55
C ALA A 72 -4.28 1.48 4.93
N ALA A 73 -4.98 2.54 4.52
CA ALA A 73 -4.37 3.73 3.97
C ALA A 73 -3.53 4.49 5.01
N ILE A 74 -4.03 4.63 6.24
CA ILE A 74 -3.25 5.17 7.36
C ILE A 74 -1.99 4.32 7.61
N GLY A 75 -2.12 2.99 7.60
CA GLY A 75 -0.98 2.08 7.73
C GLY A 75 0.05 2.24 6.60
N TRP A 76 -0.41 2.49 5.37
CA TRP A 76 0.46 2.79 4.23
C TRP A 76 1.24 4.09 4.44
N LEU A 77 0.57 5.16 4.88
CA LEU A 77 1.21 6.44 5.18
C LEU A 77 2.18 6.34 6.37
N ALA A 78 1.83 5.55 7.40
CA ALA A 78 2.68 5.32 8.56
C ALA A 78 3.96 4.56 8.21
N ARG A 79 3.89 3.64 7.24
CA ARG A 79 5.07 2.94 6.69
C ARG A 79 6.06 3.90 6.03
N GLU A 80 5.56 4.98 5.41
CA GLU A 80 6.37 6.03 4.80
C GLU A 80 6.77 7.14 5.79
N GLU A 81 6.48 6.97 7.09
CA GLU A 81 6.72 7.96 8.15
C GLU A 81 6.12 9.35 7.88
N LYS A 82 5.05 9.43 7.07
CA LYS A 82 4.40 10.68 6.67
C LYS A 82 3.34 11.19 7.66
N VAL A 83 2.88 10.32 8.56
CA VAL A 83 1.79 10.61 9.50
C VAL A 83 2.18 10.25 10.92
N GLU A 84 1.68 11.04 11.87
CA GLU A 84 1.74 10.76 13.30
C GLU A 84 0.36 10.41 13.83
N LEU A 85 0.29 9.34 14.62
CA LEU A 85 -0.96 8.84 15.20
C LEU A 85 -0.97 9.12 16.70
N THR A 86 -1.94 9.93 17.13
CA THR A 86 -2.15 10.21 18.56
C THR A 86 -3.45 9.57 19.02
N LYS A 87 -3.37 8.71 20.04
CA LYS A 87 -4.55 8.11 20.68
C LYS A 87 -4.95 8.93 21.90
N LYS A 88 -6.17 9.46 21.91
CA LYS A 88 -6.75 10.16 23.06
C LYS A 88 -8.02 9.41 23.51
N GLY A 89 -7.88 8.59 24.55
CA GLY A 89 -8.95 7.70 25.03
C GLY A 89 -9.32 6.63 23.99
N ASN A 90 -10.57 6.62 23.53
CA ASN A 90 -11.04 5.69 22.50
C ASN A 90 -10.96 6.25 21.07
N SER A 91 -10.52 7.50 20.92
CA SER A 91 -10.40 8.17 19.62
C SER A 91 -8.94 8.19 19.15
N VAL A 92 -8.73 7.94 17.87
CA VAL A 92 -7.42 8.04 17.20
C VAL A 92 -7.44 9.24 16.27
N SER A 93 -6.48 10.14 16.45
CA SER A 93 -6.21 11.28 15.58
C SER A 93 -4.99 11.01 14.71
N VAL A 94 -5.05 11.48 13.48
CA VAL A 94 -3.97 11.40 12.49
C VAL A 94 -3.58 12.83 12.14
N ALA A 95 -2.28 13.10 12.14
CA ALA A 95 -1.70 14.36 11.69
C ALA A 95 -0.55 14.08 10.73
N LEU A 96 -0.23 15.05 9.87
CA LEU A 96 1.02 14.99 9.11
C LEU A 96 2.20 15.30 10.04
N LYS A 97 3.34 14.68 9.77
CA LYS A 97 4.60 14.93 10.47
C LYS A 97 5.36 16.10 9.87
#